data_AF-A0A6G0GGZ8-F1
#
_entry.id   AF-A0A6G0GGZ8-F1
#
_cell.length_a   1.000
_cell.length_b   1.000
_cell.length_c   1.000
_cell.angle_alpha   90.00
_cell.angle_beta   90.00
_cell.angle_gamma   90.00
#
_symmetry.space_group_name_H-M   'P 1'
#
loop_
_entity.id
_entity.type
_entity.pdbx_description
1 polymer ?
#
loop_
_entity_poly.entity_id
_entity_poly.type
_entity_poly.pdbx_seq_one_letter_code
_entity_poly.pdbx_strand_id
1 'polypeptide(L)'
;DADWAKLGNDFMQRMGLMNHQYIIVKHSGTEKNSRQAHLHILANRVSLSGELYKDNWIGKRATEAANGIARERNLVQSKDIGKANREEIKQAMDGVLARMQGFDLAGFSRELGKLGFKVREARASTGKLNGYYVTSRSGTEYKASEIGKGYTLAHIEKTQKKLKYNSISRNYGNTLKPKDGGLHL
;
A
#
# COMPACT_ATOMS: atom_id res chain seq x y z
N ASP A 1 -10.06 -24.06 -13.71
CA ASP A 1 -10.18 -24.49 -12.29
C ASP A 1 -9.02 -25.29 -11.73
N ALA A 2 -8.25 -26.05 -12.54
CA ALA A 2 -7.08 -26.82 -12.08
C ALA A 2 -6.04 -26.00 -11.27
N ASP A 3 -5.86 -24.71 -11.61
CA ASP A 3 -4.90 -23.85 -10.93
C ASP A 3 -5.30 -23.52 -9.48
N TRP A 4 -6.60 -23.36 -9.22
CA TRP A 4 -7.14 -23.04 -7.88
C TRP A 4 -7.08 -24.24 -6.94
N ALA A 5 -7.39 -25.44 -7.45
CA ALA A 5 -7.25 -26.67 -6.68
C ALA A 5 -5.79 -26.87 -6.25
N LYS A 6 -4.85 -26.63 -7.16
CA LYS A 6 -3.41 -26.69 -6.86
C LYS A 6 -3.01 -25.65 -5.81
N LEU A 7 -3.49 -24.41 -5.90
CA LEU A 7 -3.24 -23.38 -4.88
C LEU A 7 -3.75 -23.80 -3.48
N GLY A 8 -4.95 -24.37 -3.42
CA GLY A 8 -5.50 -24.91 -2.18
C GLY A 8 -4.64 -26.02 -1.59
N ASN A 9 -4.24 -26.98 -2.42
CA ASN A 9 -3.39 -28.11 -2.00
C ASN A 9 -1.99 -27.66 -1.57
N ASP A 10 -1.34 -26.77 -2.33
CA ASP A 10 -0.03 -26.21 -1.99
C ASP A 10 -0.08 -25.51 -0.62
N PHE A 11 -1.19 -24.81 -0.33
CA PHE A 11 -1.42 -24.17 0.97
C PHE A 11 -1.60 -25.19 2.10
N MET A 12 -2.41 -26.22 1.88
CA MET A 12 -2.63 -27.30 2.86
C MET A 12 -1.35 -28.07 3.18
N GLN A 13 -0.51 -28.30 2.17
CA GLN A 13 0.80 -28.92 2.32
C GLN A 13 1.73 -28.07 3.19
N ARG A 14 1.84 -26.76 2.91
CA ARG A 14 2.68 -25.85 3.71
C ARG A 14 2.19 -25.67 5.14
N MET A 15 0.88 -25.75 5.34
CA MET A 15 0.29 -25.72 6.67
C MET A 15 0.45 -27.05 7.42
N GLY A 16 0.95 -28.12 6.78
CA GLY A 16 1.09 -29.43 7.40
C GLY A 16 -0.25 -30.09 7.71
N LEU A 17 -1.31 -29.71 6.99
CA LEU A 17 -2.69 -30.14 7.25
C LEU A 17 -3.18 -31.21 6.25
N MET A 18 -2.29 -31.81 5.47
CA MET A 18 -2.67 -32.83 4.47
C MET A 18 -3.20 -34.12 5.09
N ASN A 19 -2.81 -34.44 6.34
CA ASN A 19 -3.33 -35.59 7.10
C ASN A 19 -4.57 -35.24 7.94
N HIS A 20 -5.31 -34.20 7.56
CA HIS A 20 -6.52 -33.76 8.24
C HIS A 20 -7.70 -33.82 7.28
N GLN A 21 -8.91 -33.95 7.81
CA GLN A 21 -10.11 -33.72 7.01
C GLN A 21 -10.23 -32.22 6.72
N TYR A 22 -10.44 -31.86 5.45
CA TYR A 22 -10.64 -30.47 5.05
C TYR A 22 -11.57 -30.33 3.85
N ILE A 23 -12.14 -29.13 3.70
CA ILE A 23 -12.93 -28.70 2.55
C ILE A 23 -12.36 -27.38 2.05
N ILE A 24 -12.21 -27.26 0.73
CA ILE A 24 -11.78 -26.04 0.06
C ILE A 24 -12.90 -25.56 -0.85
N VAL A 25 -13.39 -24.35 -0.63
CA VAL A 25 -14.44 -23.70 -1.42
C VAL A 25 -13.86 -22.49 -2.12
N LYS A 26 -14.00 -22.42 -3.45
CA LYS A 26 -13.63 -21.24 -4.24
C LYS A 26 -14.84 -20.34 -4.40
N HIS A 27 -14.68 -19.07 -4.09
CA HIS A 27 -15.58 -18.01 -4.50
C HIS A 27 -14.94 -17.19 -5.62
N SER A 28 -15.69 -16.84 -6.66
CA SER A 28 -15.21 -16.02 -7.78
C SER A 28 -15.26 -14.52 -7.51
N GLY A 29 -15.80 -14.10 -6.37
CA GLY A 29 -15.96 -12.70 -5.97
C GLY A 29 -16.60 -12.58 -4.60
N THR A 30 -16.81 -11.34 -4.16
CA THR A 30 -17.67 -10.99 -3.02
C THR A 30 -18.88 -10.20 -3.52
N GLU A 31 -19.92 -10.03 -2.70
CA GLU A 31 -21.10 -9.21 -3.02
C GLU A 31 -20.73 -7.79 -3.50
N LYS A 32 -19.60 -7.25 -2.99
CA LYS A 32 -19.12 -5.90 -3.31
C LYS A 32 -18.05 -5.85 -4.39
N ASN A 33 -17.43 -6.98 -4.75
CA ASN A 33 -16.36 -7.05 -5.74
C ASN A 33 -16.34 -8.40 -6.47
N SER A 34 -16.98 -8.44 -7.63
CA SER A 34 -17.11 -9.62 -8.50
C SER A 34 -15.79 -10.10 -9.12
N ARG A 35 -14.67 -9.39 -8.90
CA ARG A 35 -13.34 -9.75 -9.40
C ARG A 35 -12.40 -10.32 -8.34
N GLN A 36 -12.83 -10.43 -7.08
CA GLN A 36 -11.98 -10.91 -5.99
C GLN A 36 -12.20 -12.39 -5.71
N ALA A 37 -11.64 -13.25 -6.57
CA ALA A 37 -11.65 -14.67 -6.33
C ALA A 37 -10.81 -15.04 -5.09
N HIS A 38 -11.35 -15.90 -4.22
CA HIS A 38 -10.70 -16.33 -2.98
C HIS A 38 -11.09 -17.76 -2.60
N LEU A 39 -10.28 -18.39 -1.75
CA LEU A 39 -10.54 -19.72 -1.21
C LEU A 39 -10.93 -19.63 0.26
N HIS A 40 -12.00 -20.32 0.65
CA HIS A 40 -12.28 -20.69 2.03
C HIS A 40 -11.76 -22.11 2.26
N ILE A 41 -10.96 -22.27 3.31
CA ILE A 41 -10.42 -23.56 3.71
C ILE A 41 -10.92 -23.83 5.13
N LEU A 42 -11.69 -24.89 5.30
CA LEU A 42 -12.10 -25.42 6.59
C LEU A 42 -11.34 -26.72 6.81
N ALA A 43 -10.53 -26.80 7.86
CA ALA A 43 -9.75 -27.99 8.19
C ALA A 43 -9.98 -28.38 9.66
N ASN A 44 -10.17 -29.69 9.91
CA ASN A 44 -10.22 -30.22 11.26
C ASN A 44 -8.83 -30.15 11.88
N ARG A 45 -8.73 -29.73 13.15
CA ARG A 45 -7.45 -29.71 13.88
C ARG A 45 -7.03 -31.08 14.39
N VAL A 46 -7.94 -32.04 14.48
CA VAL A 46 -7.60 -33.44 14.78
C VAL A 46 -7.23 -34.12 13.47
N SER A 47 -6.03 -34.69 13.41
CA SER A 47 -5.57 -35.44 12.25
C SER A 47 -6.31 -36.77 12.13
N LEU A 48 -6.17 -37.43 10.98
CA LEU A 48 -6.66 -38.80 10.80
C LEU A 48 -5.93 -39.81 11.71
N SER A 49 -4.75 -39.46 12.24
CA SER A 49 -4.02 -40.20 13.26
C SER A 49 -4.45 -39.90 14.70
N GLY A 50 -5.40 -38.97 14.91
CA GLY A 50 -5.88 -38.57 16.24
C GLY A 50 -5.02 -37.51 16.94
N GLU A 51 -4.02 -36.95 16.27
CA GLU A 51 -3.12 -35.94 16.82
C GLU A 51 -3.72 -34.53 16.66
N LEU A 52 -3.53 -33.69 17.68
CA LEU A 52 -4.00 -32.31 17.65
C LEU A 52 -2.99 -31.38 16.95
N TYR A 53 -3.44 -30.67 15.93
CA TYR A 53 -2.67 -29.64 15.26
C TYR A 53 -2.41 -28.44 16.18
N LYS A 54 -1.13 -28.06 16.29
CA LYS A 54 -0.68 -26.89 17.04
C LYS A 54 -1.09 -25.62 16.30
N ASP A 55 -1.88 -24.77 16.94
CA ASP A 55 -2.42 -23.52 16.38
C ASP A 55 -1.63 -22.26 16.77
N ASN A 56 -0.52 -22.42 17.49
CA ASN A 56 0.39 -21.33 17.78
C ASN A 56 0.74 -20.55 16.51
N TRP A 57 0.51 -19.24 16.55
CA TRP A 57 0.81 -18.31 15.45
C TRP A 57 0.20 -18.72 14.09
N ILE A 58 -0.95 -19.41 14.10
CA ILE A 58 -1.56 -19.96 12.86
C ILE A 58 -1.78 -18.89 11.79
N GLY A 59 -2.19 -17.67 12.16
CA GLY A 59 -2.37 -16.57 11.21
C GLY A 59 -1.06 -16.10 10.57
N LYS A 60 0.04 -16.07 11.34
CA LYS A 60 1.37 -15.72 10.84
C LYS A 60 1.88 -16.80 9.88
N ARG A 61 1.78 -18.07 10.27
CA ARG A 61 2.19 -19.21 9.44
C ARG A 61 1.37 -19.31 8.16
N ALA A 62 0.06 -19.10 8.23
CA ALA A 62 -0.81 -19.02 7.05
C ALA A 62 -0.39 -17.88 6.10
N THR A 63 -0.06 -16.71 6.65
CA THR A 63 0.46 -15.57 5.87
C THR A 63 1.79 -15.91 5.20
N GLU A 64 2.70 -16.59 5.89
CA GLU A 64 3.98 -17.02 5.35
C GLU A 64 3.81 -18.06 4.23
N ALA A 65 2.94 -19.06 4.44
CA ALA A 65 2.61 -20.07 3.43
C ALA A 65 2.03 -19.44 2.16
N ALA A 66 1.02 -18.58 2.29
CA ALA A 66 0.40 -17.89 1.15
C ALA A 66 1.40 -17.00 0.39
N ASN A 67 2.25 -16.25 1.11
CA ASN A 67 3.30 -15.44 0.47
C ASN A 67 4.37 -16.30 -0.21
N GLY A 68 4.72 -17.46 0.35
CA GLY A 68 5.64 -18.41 -0.28
C GLY A 68 5.12 -18.90 -1.63
N ILE A 69 3.85 -19.34 -1.67
CA ILE A 69 3.18 -19.76 -2.90
C ILE A 69 3.13 -18.62 -3.93
N ALA A 70 2.80 -17.40 -3.49
CA ALA A 70 2.77 -16.24 -4.36
C ALA A 70 4.13 -15.95 -5.02
N ARG A 71 5.23 -16.01 -4.25
CA ARG A 71 6.59 -15.79 -4.77
C ARG A 71 6.98 -16.83 -5.81
N GLU A 72 6.77 -18.11 -5.50
CA GLU A 72 7.14 -19.22 -6.41
C GLU A 72 6.36 -19.19 -7.72
N ARG A 73 5.16 -18.59 -7.72
CA ARG A 73 4.32 -18.42 -8.90
C ARG A 73 4.44 -17.05 -9.55
N ASN A 74 5.38 -16.21 -9.11
CA ASN A 74 5.56 -14.83 -9.59
C ASN A 74 4.29 -13.98 -9.51
N LEU A 75 3.43 -14.24 -8.50
CA LEU A 75 2.24 -13.45 -8.24
C LEU A 75 2.59 -12.20 -7.43
N VAL A 76 1.94 -11.09 -7.76
CA VAL A 76 2.14 -9.82 -7.05
C VAL A 76 1.60 -9.93 -5.62
N GLN A 77 2.45 -9.74 -4.62
CA GLN A 77 2.03 -9.79 -3.22
C GLN A 77 1.31 -8.50 -2.82
N SER A 78 0.28 -8.62 -1.98
CA SER A 78 -0.46 -7.47 -1.42
C SER A 78 0.45 -6.45 -0.71
N LYS A 79 1.53 -6.91 -0.05
CA LYS A 79 2.52 -6.02 0.57
C LYS A 79 3.27 -5.16 -0.45
N ASP A 80 3.63 -5.75 -1.59
CA ASP A 80 4.36 -5.06 -2.65
C ASP A 80 3.45 -4.05 -3.35
N ILE A 81 2.19 -4.43 -3.63
CA ILE A 81 1.16 -3.49 -4.13
C ILE A 81 0.99 -2.34 -3.15
N GLY A 82 0.87 -2.63 -1.86
CA GLY A 82 0.72 -1.60 -0.83
C GLY A 82 1.91 -0.65 -0.76
N LYS A 83 3.14 -1.17 -0.89
CA LYS A 83 4.35 -0.35 -0.94
C LYS A 83 4.38 0.53 -2.18
N ALA A 84 4.10 -0.05 -3.36
CA ALA A 84 4.07 0.68 -4.63
C ALA A 84 3.00 1.78 -4.61
N ASN A 85 1.78 1.48 -4.18
CA ASN A 85 0.68 2.44 -4.06
C ASN A 85 1.05 3.61 -3.14
N ARG A 86 1.62 3.32 -1.95
CA ARG A 86 2.02 4.38 -1.01
C ARG A 86 3.14 5.26 -1.57
N GLU A 87 4.12 4.66 -2.25
CA GLU A 87 5.21 5.42 -2.87
C GLU A 87 4.71 6.29 -4.03
N GLU A 88 3.83 5.76 -4.87
CA GLU A 88 3.17 6.51 -5.95
C GLU A 88 2.38 7.70 -5.40
N ILE A 89 1.53 7.46 -4.39
CA ILE A 89 0.78 8.53 -3.72
C ILE A 89 1.75 9.55 -3.12
N LYS A 90 2.79 9.09 -2.42
CA LYS A 90 3.79 9.95 -1.79
C LYS A 90 4.45 10.89 -2.81
N GLN A 91 4.86 10.38 -3.96
CA GLN A 91 5.47 11.18 -5.03
C GLN A 91 4.49 12.23 -5.58
N ALA A 92 3.22 11.87 -5.78
CA ALA A 92 2.20 12.81 -6.20
C ALA A 92 1.97 13.91 -5.14
N MET A 93 1.92 13.54 -3.84
CA MET A 93 1.79 14.48 -2.74
C MET A 93 2.98 15.45 -2.68
N ASP A 94 4.21 14.93 -2.79
CA ASP A 94 5.43 15.75 -2.79
C ASP A 94 5.41 16.78 -3.94
N GLY A 95 5.05 16.34 -5.16
CA GLY A 95 4.93 17.22 -6.32
C GLY A 95 3.86 18.31 -6.15
N VAL A 96 2.70 17.97 -5.59
CA VAL A 96 1.64 18.93 -5.29
C VAL A 96 2.07 19.93 -4.21
N LEU A 97 2.65 19.46 -3.12
CA LEU A 97 3.08 20.32 -2.01
C LEU A 97 4.16 21.32 -2.43
N ALA A 98 5.13 20.87 -3.25
CA ALA A 98 6.22 21.72 -3.73
C ALA A 98 5.71 22.95 -4.51
N ARG A 99 4.66 22.80 -5.32
CA ARG A 99 4.09 23.88 -6.16
C ARG A 99 3.04 24.75 -5.47
N MET A 100 2.35 24.25 -4.45
CA MET A 100 1.32 25.02 -3.73
C MET A 100 1.94 26.20 -2.97
N GLN A 101 1.32 27.38 -2.95
CA GLN A 101 1.85 28.54 -2.21
C GLN A 101 1.81 28.35 -0.68
N GLY A 102 0.71 27.82 -0.15
CA GLY A 102 0.55 27.35 1.23
C GLY A 102 -0.26 26.06 1.25
N PHE A 103 -0.27 25.36 2.38
CA PHE A 103 -1.08 24.16 2.52
C PHE A 103 -2.53 24.56 2.82
N ASP A 104 -3.45 24.06 2.00
CA ASP A 104 -4.88 24.07 2.22
C ASP A 104 -5.41 22.71 1.79
N LEU A 105 -6.17 22.04 2.65
CA LEU A 105 -6.59 20.66 2.40
C LEU A 105 -7.53 20.56 1.19
N ALA A 106 -8.41 21.55 0.98
CA ALA A 106 -9.33 21.56 -0.15
C ALA A 106 -8.59 21.73 -1.48
N GLY A 107 -7.65 22.68 -1.54
CA GLY A 107 -6.77 22.89 -2.68
C GLY A 107 -5.86 21.69 -2.96
N PHE A 108 -5.28 21.12 -1.90
CA PHE A 108 -4.44 19.92 -1.99
C PHE A 108 -5.22 18.72 -2.55
N SER A 109 -6.43 18.50 -2.04
CA SER A 109 -7.36 17.47 -2.52
C SER A 109 -7.69 17.64 -4.00
N ARG A 110 -8.02 18.86 -4.43
CA ARG A 110 -8.31 19.16 -5.84
C ARG A 110 -7.11 18.89 -6.75
N GLU A 111 -5.92 19.31 -6.34
CA GLU A 111 -4.70 19.11 -7.12
C GLU A 111 -4.27 17.64 -7.22
N LEU A 112 -4.48 16.85 -6.16
CA LEU A 112 -4.33 15.40 -6.21
C LEU A 112 -5.40 14.73 -7.09
N GLY A 113 -6.63 15.24 -7.05
CA GLY A 113 -7.73 14.78 -7.89
C GLY A 113 -7.41 14.87 -9.38
N LYS A 114 -6.74 15.95 -9.82
CA LYS A 114 -6.26 16.11 -11.20
C LYS A 114 -5.25 15.04 -11.61
N LEU A 115 -4.52 14.45 -10.65
CA LEU A 115 -3.58 13.36 -10.88
C LEU A 115 -4.24 11.97 -10.77
N GLY A 116 -5.56 11.91 -10.55
CA GLY A 116 -6.31 10.66 -10.42
C GLY A 116 -6.37 10.10 -8.99
N PHE A 117 -5.99 10.88 -7.97
CA PHE A 117 -6.08 10.45 -6.56
C PHE A 117 -7.24 11.14 -5.85
N LYS A 118 -8.19 10.36 -5.34
CA LYS A 118 -9.32 10.88 -4.55
C LYS A 118 -8.91 11.03 -3.09
N VAL A 119 -9.15 12.21 -2.52
CA VAL A 119 -8.95 12.46 -1.08
C VAL A 119 -10.30 12.47 -0.37
N ARG A 120 -10.38 11.74 0.75
CA ARG A 120 -11.56 11.71 1.62
C ARG A 120 -11.17 12.14 3.02
N GLU A 121 -11.89 13.09 3.58
CA GLU A 121 -11.68 13.54 4.94
C GLU A 121 -12.08 12.46 5.97
N ALA A 122 -11.31 12.38 7.04
CA ALA A 122 -11.61 11.55 8.21
C ALA A 122 -12.12 12.49 9.31
N ARG A 123 -13.43 12.47 9.57
CA ARG A 123 -14.07 13.28 10.60
C ARG A 123 -14.54 12.41 11.77
N ALA A 124 -14.42 12.95 12.99
CA ALA A 124 -15.06 12.39 14.17
C ALA A 124 -16.59 12.45 14.04
N SER A 125 -17.31 11.70 14.89
CA SER A 125 -18.76 11.82 15.02
C SER A 125 -19.22 13.25 15.32
N THR A 126 -18.37 14.04 15.98
CA THR A 126 -18.61 15.47 16.27
C THR A 126 -18.39 16.40 15.06
N GLY A 127 -18.00 15.87 13.90
CA GLY A 127 -17.67 16.64 12.70
C GLY A 127 -16.23 17.18 12.65
N LYS A 128 -15.48 17.08 13.76
CA LYS A 128 -14.07 17.52 13.83
C LYS A 128 -13.21 16.74 12.85
N LEU A 129 -12.40 17.43 12.05
CA LEU A 129 -11.44 16.83 11.14
C LEU A 129 -10.27 16.20 11.93
N ASN A 130 -10.11 14.88 11.80
CA ASN A 130 -9.06 14.10 12.47
C ASN A 130 -7.95 13.64 11.53
N GLY A 131 -8.18 13.66 10.22
CA GLY A 131 -7.22 13.21 9.23
C GLY A 131 -7.84 13.13 7.85
N TYR A 132 -7.20 12.40 6.95
CA TYR A 132 -7.71 12.14 5.61
C TYR A 132 -7.12 10.85 5.06
N TYR A 133 -7.79 10.32 4.03
CA TYR A 133 -7.43 9.15 3.26
C TYR A 133 -7.16 9.56 1.81
N VAL A 134 -6.26 8.85 1.15
CA VAL A 134 -6.01 8.97 -0.29
C VAL A 134 -6.29 7.63 -0.95
N THR A 135 -7.14 7.63 -1.96
CA THR A 135 -7.42 6.46 -2.79
C THR A 135 -6.36 6.33 -3.87
N SER A 136 -5.59 5.24 -3.85
CA SER A 136 -4.67 4.88 -4.93
C SER A 136 -5.43 4.59 -6.23
N ARG A 137 -4.74 4.60 -7.37
CA ARG A 137 -5.34 4.24 -8.67
C ARG A 137 -5.86 2.80 -8.72
N SER A 138 -5.30 1.92 -7.89
CA SER A 138 -5.80 0.55 -7.70
C SER A 138 -7.14 0.47 -6.94
N GLY A 139 -7.64 1.59 -6.41
CA GLY A 139 -8.86 1.66 -5.62
C GLY A 139 -8.65 1.43 -4.11
N THR A 140 -7.43 1.11 -3.67
CA THR A 140 -7.12 0.96 -2.25
C THR A 140 -6.96 2.32 -1.56
N GLU A 141 -7.66 2.55 -0.46
CA GLU A 141 -7.52 3.75 0.38
C GLU A 141 -6.39 3.58 1.42
N TYR A 142 -5.58 4.62 1.60
CA TYR A 142 -4.55 4.71 2.64
C TYR A 142 -4.76 5.94 3.50
N LYS A 143 -4.64 5.81 4.82
CA LYS A 143 -4.57 6.97 5.73
C LYS A 143 -3.30 7.76 5.43
N ALA A 144 -3.36 9.08 5.58
CA ALA A 144 -2.19 9.94 5.46
C ALA A 144 -0.99 9.47 6.33
N SER A 145 -1.27 8.96 7.54
CA SER A 145 -0.25 8.42 8.44
C SER A 145 0.41 7.13 7.94
N GLU A 146 -0.28 6.33 7.13
CA GLU A 146 0.27 5.11 6.52
C GLU A 146 1.20 5.45 5.35
N ILE A 147 0.92 6.54 4.63
CA ILE A 147 1.78 7.07 3.58
C ILE A 147 3.07 7.67 4.20
N GLY A 148 2.92 8.37 5.32
CA GLY A 148 4.04 8.77 6.17
C GLY A 148 3.66 9.83 7.20
N LYS A 149 4.35 9.83 8.35
CA LYS A 149 4.08 10.77 9.46
C LYS A 149 4.13 12.24 9.02
N GLY A 150 5.00 12.58 8.07
CA GLY A 150 5.13 13.93 7.51
C GLY A 150 3.93 14.41 6.72
N TYR A 151 3.02 13.52 6.31
CA TYR A 151 1.82 13.87 5.54
C TYR A 151 0.57 14.00 6.41
N THR A 152 0.63 13.76 7.72
CA THR A 152 -0.54 14.00 8.57
C THR A 152 -0.85 15.50 8.64
N LEU A 153 -2.11 15.86 8.96
CA LEU A 153 -2.52 17.26 9.07
C LEU A 153 -1.61 18.08 10.00
N ALA A 154 -1.10 17.46 11.07
CA ALA A 154 -0.21 18.10 12.03
C ALA A 154 1.22 18.40 11.50
N HIS A 155 1.68 17.72 10.45
CA HIS A 155 3.07 17.82 9.97
C HIS A 155 3.21 18.26 8.51
N ILE A 156 2.12 18.23 7.72
CA ILE A 156 2.17 18.44 6.27
C ILE A 156 2.69 19.81 5.88
N GLU A 157 2.38 20.86 6.64
CA GLU A 157 2.95 22.20 6.42
C GLU A 157 4.48 22.23 6.60
N LYS A 158 5.00 21.53 7.62
CA LYS A 158 6.44 21.39 7.82
C LYS A 158 7.09 20.64 6.66
N THR A 159 6.44 19.58 6.18
CA THR A 159 6.88 18.84 5.00
C THR A 159 6.90 19.72 3.76
N GLN A 160 5.85 20.52 3.53
CA GLN A 160 5.77 21.47 2.42
C GLN A 160 6.94 22.47 2.44
N LYS A 161 7.19 23.11 3.59
CA LYS A 161 8.30 24.07 3.76
C LYS A 161 9.65 23.44 3.42
N LYS A 162 9.88 22.20 3.87
CA LYS A 162 11.12 21.44 3.56
C LYS A 162 11.25 21.16 2.06
N LEU A 163 10.17 20.75 1.39
CA LEU A 163 10.17 20.47 -0.05
C LEU A 163 10.49 21.73 -0.87
N LYS A 164 9.91 22.88 -0.50
CA LYS A 164 10.19 24.17 -1.14
C LYS A 164 11.62 24.65 -0.95
N TYR A 165 12.14 24.56 0.27
CA TYR A 165 13.53 24.91 0.53
C TYR A 165 14.49 24.06 -0.32
N ASN A 166 14.23 22.75 -0.42
CA ASN A 166 15.05 21.84 -1.22
C ASN A 166 14.94 22.07 -2.73
N SER A 167 13.78 22.51 -3.25
CA SER A 167 13.66 22.88 -4.67
C SER A 167 14.41 24.17 -4.98
N ILE A 168 14.37 25.15 -4.06
CA ILE A 168 15.07 26.42 -4.18
C ILE A 168 16.60 26.19 -4.15
N SER A 169 17.11 25.44 -3.17
CA SER A 169 18.55 25.18 -3.04
C SER A 169 19.14 24.40 -4.22
N ARG A 170 18.37 23.46 -4.81
CA ARG A 170 18.77 22.77 -6.05
C ARG A 170 18.86 23.71 -7.25
N ASN A 171 17.98 24.70 -7.36
CA ASN A 171 18.03 25.69 -8.44
C ASN A 171 19.24 26.63 -8.29
N TYR A 172 19.60 27.02 -7.07
CA TYR A 172 20.79 27.86 -6.83
C TYR A 172 22.12 27.10 -7.00
N GLY A 173 22.15 25.79 -6.68
CA GLY A 173 23.36 24.95 -6.84
C GLY A 173 23.78 24.69 -8.30
N ASN A 174 22.90 24.96 -9.28
CA ASN A 174 23.19 24.80 -10.70
C ASN A 174 23.73 26.08 -11.39
N THR A 175 24.05 27.14 -10.64
CA THR A 175 24.45 28.43 -11.24
C THR A 175 25.81 28.94 -10.74
N LEU A 176 26.93 28.31 -11.15
CA LEU A 176 28.29 28.90 -11.22
C LEU A 176 29.08 28.14 -12.33
N LYS A 177 29.60 28.74 -13.41
CA LYS A 177 30.29 30.05 -13.55
C LYS A 177 30.04 30.77 -14.90
N PRO A 178 30.16 32.11 -14.95
CA PRO A 178 30.48 32.87 -16.16
C PRO A 178 31.96 32.70 -16.58
N LYS A 179 32.21 32.94 -17.88
CA LYS A 179 33.49 32.90 -18.60
C LYS A 179 34.54 33.82 -17.98
N ASP A 180 35.78 33.35 -17.86
CA ASP A 180 36.98 34.20 -17.85
C ASP A 180 38.16 33.48 -18.52
N GLY A 181 38.80 34.17 -19.46
CA GLY A 181 40.04 33.79 -20.13
C GLY A 181 39.93 33.95 -21.65
N GLY A 182 40.59 34.91 -22.31
CA GLY A 182 41.49 35.96 -21.86
C GLY A 182 41.82 36.84 -23.06
N LEU A 183 42.10 38.11 -22.81
CA LEU A 183 42.80 39.01 -23.73
C LEU A 183 44.27 38.95 -23.36
N HIS A 184 45.15 38.52 -24.27
CA HIS A 184 46.55 38.91 -24.29
C HIS A 184 47.16 38.75 -25.70
N LEU A 185 47.60 39.92 -26.21
CA LEU A 185 48.42 40.24 -27.39
C LEU A 185 47.90 39.84 -28.78
#